data_AF-A0A183GAS2-F1
#
_entry.id   AF-A0A183GAS2-F1
#
_cell.length_a   1.000
_cell.length_b   1.000
_cell.length_c   1.000
_cell.angle_alpha   90.00
_cell.angle_beta   90.00
_cell.angle_gamma   90.00
#
_symmetry.space_group_name_H-M   'P 1'
#
loop_
_entity.id
_entity.type
_entity.pdbx_description
1 polymer ?
#
loop_
_entity_poly.entity_id
_entity_poly.type
_entity_poly.pdbx_seq_one_letter_code
_entity_poly.pdbx_strand_id
1 'polypeptide(L)'
;MEGFVGLGGKSEPGTWYRVHATVSASSDCATRAHLSVIETKMLRWTAGVTSLDRVRNDTIQQRFGVAPIAEKPREARLRWYGHVLRASDDTVRKIGLNLEVLGKRPRGRPKQRWLDSRIWT
;
A
#
# COMPACT_ATOMS: atom_id res chain seq x y z
N MET A 1 -13.44 1.17 17.05
CA MET A 1 -13.55 0.18 18.13
C MET A 1 -12.12 -0.15 18.53
N GLU A 2 -11.77 0.11 19.80
CA GLU A 2 -10.43 -0.15 20.33
C GLU A 2 -10.31 -1.66 20.54
N GLY A 3 -9.32 -2.30 19.93
CA GLY A 3 -9.02 -3.71 20.16
C GLY A 3 -7.78 -3.83 21.03
N PHE A 4 -7.89 -4.53 22.16
CA PHE A 4 -6.76 -4.89 23.01
C PHE A 4 -6.19 -6.23 22.53
N VAL A 5 -4.91 -6.29 22.18
CA VAL A 5 -4.20 -7.54 21.88
C VAL A 5 -3.23 -7.82 23.03
N GLY A 6 -3.43 -8.93 23.73
CA GLY A 6 -2.52 -9.42 24.77
C GLY A 6 -1.66 -10.57 24.24
N LEU A 7 -0.35 -10.36 24.15
CA LEU A 7 0.62 -11.45 23.98
C LEU A 7 1.10 -11.85 25.38
N GLY A 8 0.60 -12.98 25.88
CA GLY A 8 0.93 -13.48 27.21
C GLY A 8 2.34 -14.08 27.27
N GLY A 9 3.19 -13.52 28.13
CA GLY A 9 4.53 -14.05 28.41
C GLY A 9 5.14 -13.47 29.68
N LYS A 10 4.44 -13.66 30.82
CA LYS A 10 4.87 -13.50 32.23
C LYS A 10 5.46 -12.13 32.67
N SER A 11 4.92 -11.65 33.80
CA SER A 11 5.36 -10.53 34.65
C SER A 11 5.36 -9.12 34.04
N GLU A 12 4.20 -8.44 34.10
CA GLU A 12 4.05 -7.05 34.60
C GLU A 12 2.59 -6.57 34.39
N PRO A 13 1.92 -5.97 35.38
CA PRO A 13 0.59 -5.40 35.20
C PRO A 13 0.70 -4.00 34.58
N GLY A 14 0.18 -3.81 33.36
CA GLY A 14 -0.35 -2.49 32.96
C GLY A 14 0.09 -1.87 31.63
N THR A 15 0.94 -2.49 30.81
CA THR A 15 1.33 -1.86 29.54
C THR A 15 0.41 -2.30 28.39
N TRP A 16 -0.77 -1.68 28.30
CA TRP A 16 -1.69 -1.86 27.19
C TRP A 16 -1.28 -0.98 26.00
N TYR A 17 -0.78 -1.58 24.92
CA TYR A 17 -0.46 -0.83 23.71
C TYR A 17 -1.74 -0.49 22.92
N ARG A 18 -2.09 0.80 22.84
CA ARG A 18 -3.18 1.30 21.98
C ARG A 18 -2.72 1.32 20.53
N VAL A 19 -3.07 0.30 19.76
CA VAL A 19 -2.77 0.24 18.33
C VAL A 19 -3.94 0.83 17.54
N HIS A 20 -3.77 2.04 17.01
CA HIS A 20 -4.70 2.60 16.01
C HIS A 20 -4.39 2.01 14.64
N ALA A 21 -5.02 0.88 14.31
CA ALA A 21 -4.96 0.32 12.96
C ALA A 21 -5.85 1.15 12.02
N THR A 22 -5.26 2.12 11.32
CA THR A 22 -5.91 2.67 10.13
C THR A 22 -5.63 1.74 8.97
N VAL A 23 -6.63 0.91 8.61
CA VAL A 23 -6.66 0.33 7.26
C VAL A 23 -6.94 1.48 6.29
N SER A 24 -5.87 2.13 5.84
CA SER A 24 -5.91 2.90 4.61
C SER A 24 -6.15 1.91 3.49
N ALA A 25 -7.31 1.99 2.85
CA ALA A 25 -7.52 1.35 1.56
C ALA A 25 -6.35 1.77 0.68
N SER A 26 -5.54 0.80 0.28
CA SER A 26 -4.39 1.03 -0.58
C SER A 26 -4.86 1.77 -1.82
N SER A 27 -4.39 3.00 -2.03
CA SER A 27 -4.70 3.83 -3.20
C SER A 27 -4.01 3.32 -4.47
N ASP A 28 -3.90 2.00 -4.59
CA ASP A 28 -3.03 1.30 -5.53
C ASP A 28 -3.37 1.62 -6.99
N CYS A 29 -4.64 1.87 -7.33
CA CYS A 29 -5.04 2.12 -8.71
C CYS A 29 -4.53 3.46 -9.24
N ALA A 30 -4.72 4.54 -8.49
CA ALA A 30 -4.29 5.88 -8.88
C ALA A 30 -2.76 5.98 -8.93
N THR A 31 -2.07 5.39 -7.93
CA THR A 31 -0.61 5.37 -7.89
C THR A 31 -0.01 4.54 -9.04
N ARG A 32 -0.58 3.36 -9.36
CA ARG A 32 -0.13 2.54 -10.49
C ARG A 32 -0.34 3.24 -11.83
N ALA A 33 -1.50 3.86 -12.03
CA ALA A 33 -1.78 4.62 -13.24
C ALA A 33 -0.80 5.78 -13.40
N HIS A 34 -0.54 6.54 -12.34
CA HIS A 34 0.41 7.64 -12.36
C HIS A 34 1.84 7.20 -12.70
N LEU A 35 2.32 6.11 -12.11
CA LEU A 35 3.63 5.53 -12.43
C LEU A 35 3.73 5.10 -13.90
N SER A 36 2.69 4.47 -14.45
CA SER A 36 2.66 4.04 -15.85
C SER A 36 2.72 5.22 -16.84
N VAL A 37 2.10 6.35 -16.49
CA VAL A 37 2.13 7.58 -17.29
C VAL A 37 3.52 8.20 -17.27
N ILE A 38 4.14 8.29 -16.09
CA ILE A 38 5.51 8.80 -15.95
C ILE A 38 6.49 7.94 -16.74
N GLU A 39 6.45 6.61 -16.57
CA GLU A 39 7.30 5.67 -17.32
C GLU A 39 7.14 5.85 -18.83
N THR A 40 5.90 5.83 -19.33
CA THR A 40 5.62 6.00 -20.75
C THR A 40 6.16 7.33 -21.29
N LYS A 41 6.03 8.42 -20.52
CA LYS A 41 6.53 9.74 -20.91
C LYS A 41 8.06 9.75 -21.01
N MET A 42 8.74 9.14 -20.05
CA MET A 42 10.20 9.04 -20.03
C MET A 42 10.74 8.15 -21.17
N LEU A 43 10.10 7.00 -21.42
CA LEU A 43 10.48 6.10 -22.51
C LEU A 43 10.23 6.73 -23.89
N ARG A 44 9.14 7.49 -24.06
CA ARG A 44 8.88 8.24 -25.30
C ARG A 44 9.92 9.33 -25.54
N TRP A 45 10.26 10.09 -24.49
CA TRP A 45 11.26 11.15 -24.59
C TRP A 45 12.65 10.62 -24.96
N THR A 46 13.08 9.53 -24.33
CA THR A 46 14.38 8.88 -24.64
C THR A 46 14.41 8.25 -26.02
N ALA A 47 13.28 7.70 -26.50
CA ALA A 47 13.17 7.16 -27.85
C ALA A 47 12.99 8.22 -28.96
N GLY A 48 12.81 9.50 -28.59
CA GLY A 48 12.47 10.57 -29.53
C GLY A 48 11.09 10.41 -30.20
N VAL A 49 10.19 9.63 -29.58
CA VAL A 49 8.87 9.30 -30.15
C VAL A 49 7.86 10.36 -29.73
N THR A 50 7.27 11.01 -30.72
CA THR A 50 6.24 12.03 -30.56
C THR A 50 4.84 11.40 -30.60
N SER A 51 3.81 12.20 -30.30
CA SER A 51 2.41 11.73 -30.38
C SER A 51 1.98 11.46 -31.84
N LEU A 52 2.62 12.11 -32.81
CA LEU A 52 2.30 11.98 -34.24
C LEU A 52 2.66 10.60 -34.80
N ASP A 53 3.66 9.95 -34.21
CA ASP A 53 4.15 8.65 -34.66
C ASP A 53 3.15 7.52 -34.36
N ARG A 54 2.11 7.79 -33.54
CA ARG A 54 1.03 6.84 -33.16
C ARG A 54 1.54 5.46 -32.72
N VAL A 55 2.76 5.39 -32.20
CA VAL A 55 3.39 4.16 -31.72
C VAL A 55 2.70 3.70 -30.43
N ARG A 56 2.40 2.41 -30.35
CA ARG A 56 1.83 1.79 -29.14
C ARG A 56 2.86 1.78 -28.00
N ASN A 57 2.40 2.00 -26.77
CA ASN A 57 3.27 1.96 -25.59
C ASN A 57 3.92 0.58 -25.39
N ASP A 58 3.19 -0.50 -25.71
CA ASP A 58 3.69 -1.88 -25.63
C ASP A 58 4.95 -2.08 -26.48
N THR A 59 4.97 -1.51 -27.70
CA THR A 59 6.11 -1.58 -28.62
C THR A 59 7.32 -0.81 -28.09
N ILE A 60 7.09 0.33 -27.45
CA ILE A 60 8.14 1.13 -26.82
C ILE A 60 8.76 0.33 -25.65
N GLN A 61 7.94 -0.25 -24.79
CA GLN A 61 8.40 -1.08 -23.68
C GLN A 61 9.18 -2.31 -24.16
N GLN A 62 8.70 -2.99 -25.21
CA GLN A 62 9.39 -4.12 -25.80
C GLN A 62 10.75 -3.73 -26.39
N ARG A 63 10.84 -2.57 -27.05
CA ARG A 63 12.11 -2.06 -27.60
C ARG A 63 13.16 -1.80 -26.53
N PHE A 64 12.75 -1.36 -25.34
CA PHE A 64 13.64 -1.16 -24.20
C PHE A 64 13.83 -2.42 -23.34
N GLY A 65 13.08 -3.50 -23.59
CA GLY A 65 13.09 -4.70 -22.76
C GLY A 65 12.59 -4.47 -21.33
N VAL A 66 11.78 -3.42 -21.11
CA VAL A 66 11.31 -3.01 -19.78
C VAL A 66 9.92 -3.59 -19.53
N ALA A 67 9.78 -4.33 -18.43
CA ALA A 67 8.46 -4.75 -17.94
C ALA A 67 7.70 -3.56 -17.34
N PRO A 68 6.36 -3.49 -17.48
CA PRO A 68 5.59 -2.34 -16.99
C PRO A 68 5.86 -2.04 -15.51
N ILE A 69 6.22 -0.79 -15.19
CA ILE A 69 6.57 -0.39 -13.82
C ILE A 69 5.41 -0.62 -12.83
N ALA A 70 4.17 -0.57 -13.34
CA ALA A 70 2.96 -0.78 -12.57
C ALA A 70 2.83 -2.21 -11.99
N GLU A 71 3.59 -3.17 -12.50
CA GLU A 71 3.64 -4.54 -11.98
C GLU A 71 4.67 -4.72 -10.85
N LYS A 72 5.69 -3.86 -10.77
CA LYS A 72 6.68 -3.90 -9.67
C LYS A 72 6.10 -3.74 -8.26
N PRO A 73 5.16 -2.81 -7.99
CA PRO A 73 4.54 -2.75 -6.66
C PRO A 73 3.72 -4.00 -6.35
N ARG A 74 3.11 -4.63 -7.36
CA ARG A 74 2.40 -5.90 -7.18
C ARG A 74 3.37 -7.03 -6.84
N GLU A 75 4.48 -7.12 -7.54
CA GLU A 75 5.54 -8.10 -7.28
C GLU A 75 6.11 -7.95 -5.86
N ALA A 76 6.39 -6.72 -5.44
CA ALA A 76 6.87 -6.43 -4.09
C ALA A 76 5.87 -6.86 -3.00
N ARG A 77 4.57 -6.61 -3.21
CA ARG A 77 3.51 -7.08 -2.30
C ARG A 77 3.47 -8.59 -2.22
N LEU A 78 3.57 -9.30 -3.34
CA LEU A 78 3.56 -10.77 -3.34
C LEU A 78 4.80 -11.35 -2.65
N ARG A 79 5.98 -10.74 -2.84
CA ARG A 79 7.21 -11.12 -2.12
C ARG A 79 7.06 -10.91 -0.62
N TRP A 80 6.51 -9.77 -0.20
CA TRP A 80 6.21 -9.50 1.21
C TRP A 80 5.19 -10.50 1.77
N TYR A 81 4.11 -10.77 1.04
CA TYR A 81 3.09 -11.74 1.46
C TYR A 81 3.67 -13.14 1.62
N GLY A 82 4.47 -13.61 0.66
CA GLY A 82 5.19 -14.88 0.77
C GLY A 82 6.17 -14.92 1.94
N HIS A 83 6.81 -13.80 2.27
CA HIS A 83 7.64 -13.69 3.47
C HIS A 83 6.82 -13.81 4.76
N VAL A 84 5.64 -13.16 4.83
CA VAL A 84 4.74 -13.27 5.98
C VAL A 84 4.18 -14.69 6.14
N LEU A 85 3.82 -15.37 5.04
CA LEU A 85 3.31 -16.75 5.11
C LEU A 85 4.34 -17.75 5.65
N ARG A 86 5.63 -17.55 5.33
CA ARG A 86 6.74 -18.38 5.83
C ARG A 86 7.17 -18.03 7.25
N ALA A 87 6.72 -16.91 7.81
CA ALA A 87 7.02 -16.55 9.18
C ALA A 87 6.29 -17.46 10.18
N SER A 88 6.81 -17.54 11.41
CA SER A 88 6.13 -18.22 12.52
C SER A 88 4.79 -17.55 12.84
N ASP A 89 3.84 -18.32 13.37
CA ASP A 89 2.50 -17.83 13.72
C ASP A 89 2.53 -16.76 14.83
N ASP A 90 3.57 -16.76 15.66
CA ASP A 90 3.77 -15.79 16.74
C ASP A 90 4.26 -14.41 16.24
N THR A 91 4.64 -14.30 14.97
CA THR A 91 5.15 -13.05 14.42
C THR A 91 4.01 -12.05 14.26
N VAL A 92 4.18 -10.83 14.78
CA VAL A 92 3.21 -9.70 14.70
C VAL A 92 2.64 -9.51 13.29
N ARG A 93 3.45 -9.71 12.24
CA ARG A 93 3.01 -9.59 10.83
C ARG A 93 1.98 -10.66 10.44
N LYS A 94 2.13 -11.90 10.92
CA LYS A 94 1.25 -13.03 10.61
C LYS A 94 -0.02 -12.98 11.45
N ILE A 95 0.11 -12.60 12.72
CA ILE A 95 -1.02 -12.28 13.60
C ILE A 95 -1.85 -11.13 13.00
N GLY A 96 -1.21 -10.04 12.59
CA GLY A 96 -1.89 -8.89 11.97
C GLY A 96 -2.53 -9.21 10.62
N LEU A 97 -1.97 -10.15 9.86
CA LEU A 97 -2.57 -10.63 8.61
C LEU A 97 -3.86 -11.43 8.86
N ASN A 98 -3.89 -12.23 9.93
CA ASN A 98 -5.04 -13.07 10.31
C ASN A 98 -6.06 -12.33 11.21
N LEU A 99 -5.79 -11.07 11.56
CA LEU A 99 -6.63 -10.30 12.46
C LEU A 99 -7.93 -9.87 11.76
N GLU A 100 -9.04 -10.49 12.13
CA GLU A 100 -10.37 -10.01 11.76
C GLU A 100 -10.77 -8.84 12.66
N VAL A 101 -10.78 -7.63 12.09
CA VAL A 101 -11.27 -6.44 12.80
C VAL A 101 -12.80 -6.49 12.84
N LEU A 102 -13.34 -6.89 13.98
CA LEU A 102 -14.78 -6.81 14.23
C LEU A 102 -15.22 -5.34 14.26
N GLY A 103 -16.00 -4.95 13.25
CA GLY A 103 -16.58 -3.61 13.15
C GLY A 103 -16.55 -3.07 11.72
N LYS A 104 -17.72 -2.65 11.22
CA LYS A 104 -17.80 -1.95 9.94
C LYS A 104 -17.36 -0.50 10.15
N ARG A 105 -16.47 -0.01 9.28
CA ARG A 105 -16.19 1.43 9.21
C ARG A 105 -17.49 2.17 8.89
N PRO A 106 -17.91 3.18 9.68
CA PRO A 106 -19.11 3.94 9.36
C PRO A 106 -18.98 4.56 7.96
N ARG A 107 -20.02 4.44 7.14
CA ARG A 107 -20.06 5.08 5.82
C ARG A 107 -20.16 6.58 6.02
N GLY A 108 -19.32 7.34 5.31
CA GLY A 108 -19.35 8.80 5.33
C GLY A 108 -17.97 9.43 5.57
N ARG A 109 -17.98 10.76 5.70
CA ARG A 109 -16.78 11.56 5.95
C ARG A 109 -16.11 11.08 7.24
N PRO A 110 -14.79 10.83 7.24
CA PRO A 110 -14.06 10.59 8.47
C PRO A 110 -14.32 11.72 9.48
N LYS A 111 -14.46 11.37 10.76
CA LYS A 111 -14.53 12.39 11.82
C LYS A 111 -13.30 13.29 11.72
N GLN A 112 -13.53 14.60 11.83
CA GLN A 112 -12.47 15.59 11.82
C GLN A 112 -11.43 15.21 12.88
N ARG A 113 -10.17 15.07 12.46
CA ARG A 113 -9.10 14.72 13.39
C ARG A 113 -8.77 15.95 14.20
N TRP A 114 -8.27 15.74 15.41
CA TRP A 114 -7.80 16.85 16.25
C TRP A 114 -6.71 17.69 15.57
N LEU A 115 -5.83 17.06 14.78
CA LEU A 115 -4.82 17.77 13.98
C LEU A 115 -5.45 18.73 12.95
N ASP A 116 -6.60 18.36 12.36
CA ASP A 116 -7.31 19.17 11.37
C ASP A 116 -8.09 20.33 12.03
N SER A 117 -8.11 20.42 13.37
CA SER A 117 -8.76 21.50 14.12
C SER A 117 -7.81 22.64 14.47
N ARG A 118 -6.49 22.44 14.34
CA ARG A 118 -5.45 23.46 14.59
C ARG A 118 -5.06 24.22 13.32
N ILE A 119 -6.02 24.55 12.47
CA ILE A 119 -5.83 25.51 11.39
C ILE A 119 -6.44 26.81 11.89
N TRP A 120 -5.70 27.55 12.71
CA TRP A 120 -5.79 29.01 12.93
C TRP A 120 -4.89 29.42 14.11
N THR A 121 -3.66 29.79 13.78
CA THR A 121 -2.86 30.93 14.28
C THR A 121 -1.73 31.14 13.30
#